data_AF-A0A014PAW4-F1
#
_entry.id   AF-A0A014PAW4-F1
#
_cell.length_a   1.000
_cell.length_b   1.000
_cell.length_c   1.000
_cell.angle_alpha   90.00
_cell.angle_beta   90.00
_cell.angle_gamma   90.00
#
_symmetry.space_group_name_H-M   'P 1'
#
loop_
_entity.id
_entity.type
_entity.pdbx_description
1 polymer ?
#
loop_
_entity_poly.entity_id
_entity_poly.type
_entity_poly.pdbx_seq_one_letter_code
_entity_poly.pdbx_strand_id
1 'polypeptide(L)'
;MPSEQEYQIHPIVPDSVVHNTKVLSNLQSLTASLFGVATGILGLESYNGFLVYIVLSVVTSLMFYGLQVAPESLEEGRPLLSTGRYFTSAFDFWTSGIFNGLPGFILTWTLFYGLVRV
;
A
#
# COMPACT_ATOMS: atom_id res chain seq x y z
N MET A 1 -5.21 22.64 14.85
CA MET A 1 -3.84 22.21 15.19
C MET A 1 -3.99 21.19 16.31
N PRO A 2 -3.73 19.89 16.07
CA PRO A 2 -3.74 18.91 17.16
C PRO A 2 -2.69 19.35 18.18
N SER A 3 -3.10 19.45 19.43
CA SER A 3 -2.35 20.07 20.53
C SER A 3 -1.02 19.36 20.76
N GLU A 4 0.06 20.12 20.89
CA GLU A 4 1.42 19.66 21.26
C GLU A 4 1.43 18.78 22.53
N GLN A 5 0.39 18.89 23.36
CA GLN A 5 0.11 18.04 24.51
C GLN A 5 -0.05 16.55 24.14
N GLU A 6 -0.58 16.24 22.96
CA GLU A 6 -0.83 14.85 22.54
C GLU A 6 0.49 14.14 22.13
N TYR A 7 1.42 14.89 21.53
CA TYR A 7 2.77 14.41 21.21
C TYR A 7 3.63 14.16 22.45
N GLN A 8 3.32 14.81 23.58
CA GLN A 8 4.00 14.57 24.86
C GLN A 8 3.51 13.31 25.58
N ILE A 9 2.25 12.90 25.35
CA ILE A 9 1.64 11.71 25.97
C ILE A 9 1.97 10.44 25.17
N HIS A 10 2.02 10.54 23.83
CA HIS A 10 2.44 9.46 22.93
C HIS A 10 3.50 9.98 21.97
N PRO A 11 4.80 9.95 22.35
CA PRO A 11 5.85 10.37 21.45
C PRO A 11 5.81 9.50 20.21
N ILE A 12 5.65 10.12 19.04
CA ILE A 12 5.82 9.43 17.76
C ILE A 12 7.29 9.04 17.68
N VAL A 13 7.59 7.78 17.97
CA VAL A 13 8.96 7.26 17.88
C VAL A 13 9.29 7.16 16.39
N PRO A 14 10.28 7.92 15.88
CA PRO A 14 10.60 7.95 14.45
C PRO A 14 10.97 6.56 13.92
N ASP A 15 11.61 5.73 14.74
CA ASP A 15 11.94 4.34 14.38
C ASP A 15 10.70 3.48 14.13
N SER A 16 9.61 3.71 14.87
CA SER A 16 8.35 2.99 14.66
C SER A 16 7.67 3.40 13.35
N VAL A 17 7.71 4.69 13.01
CA VAL A 17 7.19 5.21 11.73
C VAL A 17 7.99 4.65 10.56
N VAL A 18 9.32 4.64 10.66
CA VAL A 18 10.21 4.07 9.64
C VAL A 18 9.97 2.57 9.48
N HIS A 19 9.82 1.83 10.58
CA HIS A 19 9.53 0.39 10.54
C HIS A 19 8.19 0.11 9.85
N ASN A 20 7.12 0.82 10.22
CA ASN A 20 5.79 0.67 9.62
C ASN A 20 5.79 0.98 8.12
N THR A 21 6.48 2.06 7.73
CA THR A 21 6.65 2.43 6.32
C THR A 21 7.39 1.34 5.54
N LYS A 22 8.42 0.73 6.14
CA LYS A 22 9.18 -0.37 5.53
C LYS A 22 8.35 -1.64 5.38
N VAL A 23 7.57 -2.01 6.39
CA VAL A 23 6.67 -3.18 6.34
C VAL A 23 5.62 -2.99 5.25
N LEU A 24 5.02 -1.80 5.17
CA LEU A 24 4.05 -1.44 4.14
C LEU A 24 4.66 -1.53 2.73
N SER A 25 5.84 -0.94 2.53
CA SER A 25 6.55 -0.97 1.24
C SER A 25 6.89 -2.39 0.79
N ASN A 26 7.28 -3.27 1.74
CA ASN A 26 7.53 -4.68 1.45
C ASN A 26 6.25 -5.40 1.01
N LEU A 27 5.14 -5.20 1.74
CA LEU A 27 3.84 -5.78 1.38
C LEU A 27 3.40 -5.34 -0.02
N GLN A 28 3.53 -4.05 -0.34
CA GLN A 28 3.21 -3.50 -1.65
C GLN A 28 4.09 -4.09 -2.75
N SER A 29 5.39 -4.25 -2.50
CA SER A 29 6.33 -4.86 -3.45
C SER A 29 6.00 -6.32 -3.74
N LEU A 30 5.72 -7.10 -2.68
CA LEU A 30 5.35 -8.52 -2.80
C LEU A 30 4.01 -8.70 -3.53
N THR A 31 2.98 -7.96 -3.11
CA THR A 31 1.66 -8.03 -3.75
C THR A 31 1.69 -7.56 -5.19
N ALA A 32 2.44 -6.50 -5.52
CA ALA A 32 2.62 -6.05 -6.89
C ALA A 32 3.30 -7.10 -7.77
N SER A 33 4.32 -7.80 -7.25
CA SER A 33 4.95 -8.91 -7.97
C SER A 33 3.96 -10.06 -8.24
N LEU A 34 3.14 -10.44 -7.25
CA LEU A 34 2.13 -11.49 -7.40
C LEU A 34 1.04 -11.11 -8.42
N PHE A 35 0.60 -9.86 -8.40
CA PHE A 35 -0.36 -9.34 -9.38
C PHE A 35 0.23 -9.30 -10.79
N GLY A 36 1.53 -9.01 -10.93
CA GLY A 36 2.23 -9.07 -12.21
C GLY A 36 2.29 -10.49 -12.76
N VAL A 37 2.58 -11.48 -11.92
CA VAL A 37 2.51 -12.91 -12.29
C VAL A 37 1.11 -13.29 -12.77
N ALA A 38 0.07 -12.96 -12.00
CA ALA A 38 -1.32 -13.29 -12.36
C ALA A 38 -1.75 -12.65 -13.69
N THR A 39 -1.41 -11.37 -13.89
CA THR A 39 -1.71 -10.61 -15.11
C THR A 39 -0.94 -11.16 -16.32
N GLY A 40 0.32 -11.55 -16.11
CA GLY A 40 1.17 -12.17 -17.13
C GLY A 40 0.65 -13.53 -17.60
N ILE A 41 0.23 -14.39 -16.67
CA ILE A 41 -0.37 -15.70 -16.99
C ILE A 41 -1.70 -15.53 -17.74
N LEU A 42 -2.56 -14.61 -17.30
CA LEU A 42 -3.82 -14.32 -17.98
C LEU A 42 -3.60 -13.73 -19.38
N GLY A 43 -2.43 -13.14 -19.64
CA GLY A 43 -2.11 -12.49 -20.92
C GLY A 43 -2.90 -11.21 -21.14
N LEU A 44 -3.26 -10.52 -20.05
CA LEU A 44 -3.93 -9.22 -20.16
C LEU A 44 -2.93 -8.20 -20.69
N GLU A 45 -3.23 -7.63 -21.85
CA GLU A 45 -2.36 -6.66 -22.53
C GLU A 45 -2.78 -5.23 -22.25
N SER A 46 -1.80 -4.32 -22.36
CA SER A 46 -2.01 -2.87 -22.47
C SER A 46 -2.83 -2.31 -21.28
N TYR A 47 -3.90 -1.56 -21.54
CA TYR A 47 -4.72 -0.89 -20.53
C TYR A 47 -5.34 -1.82 -19.49
N ASN A 48 -5.67 -3.06 -19.87
CA ASN A 48 -6.33 -3.99 -18.95
C ASN A 48 -5.39 -4.44 -17.82
N GLY A 49 -4.10 -4.65 -18.11
CA GLY A 49 -3.11 -4.99 -17.10
C GLY A 49 -2.90 -3.87 -16.08
N PHE A 50 -2.82 -2.63 -16.56
CA PHE A 50 -2.70 -1.46 -15.69
C PHE A 50 -3.97 -1.20 -14.86
N LEU A 51 -5.16 -1.41 -15.42
CA LEU A 51 -6.42 -1.26 -14.68
C LEU A 51 -6.50 -2.28 -13.55
N VAL A 52 -6.15 -3.54 -13.82
CA VAL A 52 -6.08 -4.59 -12.80
C VAL A 52 -5.06 -4.23 -11.72
N TYR A 53 -3.88 -3.73 -12.09
CA TYR A 53 -2.89 -3.26 -11.12
C TYR A 53 -3.42 -2.16 -10.20
N ILE A 54 -4.05 -1.11 -10.76
CA ILE A 54 -4.59 0.01 -9.99
C ILE A 54 -5.70 -0.47 -9.05
N VAL A 55 -6.65 -1.27 -9.54
CA VAL A 55 -7.75 -1.80 -8.73
C VAL A 55 -7.22 -2.66 -7.59
N LEU A 56 -6.30 -3.60 -7.88
CA LEU A 56 -5.73 -4.47 -6.87
C LEU A 56 -4.84 -3.72 -5.87
N SER A 57 -4.09 -2.72 -6.31
CA SER A 57 -3.29 -1.87 -5.42
C SER A 57 -4.17 -1.05 -4.47
N VAL A 58 -5.27 -0.49 -4.97
CA VAL A 58 -6.30 0.18 -4.15
C VAL A 58 -6.94 -0.80 -3.16
N VAL A 59 -7.31 -2.02 -3.60
CA VAL A 59 -7.90 -3.04 -2.73
C VAL A 59 -6.93 -3.49 -1.64
N THR A 60 -5.66 -3.72 -1.96
CA THR A 60 -4.62 -4.06 -0.96
C THR A 60 -4.43 -2.94 0.05
N SER A 61 -4.45 -1.68 -0.42
CA SER A 61 -4.34 -0.51 0.46
C SER A 61 -5.57 -0.36 1.35
N LEU A 62 -6.78 -0.62 0.82
CA LEU A 62 -8.02 -0.67 1.57
C LEU A 62 -8.06 -1.81 2.59
N MET A 63 -7.59 -3.01 2.23
CA MET A 63 -7.49 -4.14 3.16
C MET A 63 -6.51 -3.84 4.28
N PHE A 64 -5.34 -3.28 3.97
CA PHE A 64 -4.37 -2.88 4.99
C PHE A 64 -4.97 -1.83 5.94
N TYR A 65 -5.62 -0.82 5.37
CA TYR A 65 -6.32 0.20 6.15
C TYR A 65 -7.46 -0.39 6.99
N GLY A 66 -8.32 -1.24 6.43
CA GLY A 66 -9.46 -1.85 7.11
C GLY A 66 -9.08 -2.89 8.17
N LEU A 67 -7.97 -3.61 7.99
CA LEU A 67 -7.55 -4.69 8.89
C LEU A 67 -6.61 -4.22 10.00
N GLN A 68 -5.75 -3.22 9.75
CA GLN A 68 -4.78 -2.74 10.74
C GLN A 68 -5.06 -1.33 11.25
N VAL A 69 -5.57 -0.42 10.40
CA VAL A 69 -5.75 1.00 10.77
C VAL A 69 -7.15 1.28 11.32
N ALA A 70 -8.18 0.64 10.77
CA ALA A 70 -9.56 0.80 11.21
C ALA A 70 -9.85 0.28 12.64
N PRO A 71 -9.37 -0.89 13.09
CA PRO A 71 -9.64 -1.34 14.46
C PRO A 71 -9.01 -0.43 15.51
N GLU A 72 -7.77 0.03 15.30
CA GLU A 72 -7.10 0.92 16.26
C GLU A 72 -7.66 2.36 16.24
N SER A 73 -8.15 2.85 15.10
CA SER A 73 -8.78 4.18 15.03
C SER A 73 -10.19 4.22 15.62
N LEU A 74 -10.90 3.08 15.64
CA LEU A 74 -12.21 2.93 16.28
C LEU A 74 -12.13 2.88 17.82
N GLU A 75 -11.05 2.34 18.39
CA GLU A 75 -10.83 2.31 19.84
C GLU A 75 -10.55 3.70 20.43
N GLU A 76 -10.00 4.64 19.65
CA GLU A 76 -9.67 6.01 20.10
C GLU A 76 -10.71 7.10 19.70
N GLY A 77 -11.84 6.72 19.08
CA GLY A 77 -12.96 7.64 18.82
C GLY A 77 -12.67 8.78 17.82
N ARG A 78 -11.70 8.60 16.92
CA ARG A 78 -11.30 9.62 15.93
C ARG A 78 -11.87 9.31 14.53
N PRO A 79 -12.11 10.34 13.69
CA PRO A 79 -12.72 10.15 12.38
C PRO A 79 -11.87 9.22 11.52
N LEU A 80 -12.53 8.24 10.90
CA LEU A 80 -11.94 7.14 10.12
C LEU A 80 -10.78 7.60 9.22
N LEU A 81 -10.89 8.77 8.59
CA LEU A 81 -9.91 9.29 7.62
C LEU A 81 -8.63 9.92 8.21
N SER A 82 -8.44 9.97 9.53
CA SER A 82 -7.30 10.67 10.14
C SER A 82 -6.15 9.71 10.50
N THR A 83 -5.37 9.29 9.50
CA THR A 83 -4.12 8.52 9.65
C THR A 83 -2.95 9.36 10.21
N GLY A 84 -3.23 10.43 10.98
CA GLY A 84 -2.24 11.43 11.39
C GLY A 84 -1.28 11.01 12.51
N ARG A 85 -1.54 9.86 13.19
CA ARG A 85 -0.72 9.38 14.32
C ARG A 85 0.37 8.38 13.92
N TYR A 86 0.16 7.65 12.83
CA TYR A 86 1.08 6.59 12.40
C TYR A 86 1.86 6.93 11.12
N PHE A 87 1.37 7.88 10.31
CA PHE A 87 2.02 8.30 9.08
C PHE A 87 1.96 9.83 8.92
N THR A 88 3.05 10.42 8.45
CA THR A 88 3.22 11.87 8.28
C THR A 88 2.20 12.48 7.31
N SER A 89 1.61 11.68 6.41
CA SER A 89 0.53 12.08 5.52
C SER A 89 -0.29 10.87 5.05
N ALA A 90 -1.62 10.93 5.18
CA ALA A 90 -2.54 9.91 4.67
C ALA A 90 -2.51 9.80 3.12
N PHE A 91 -2.21 10.91 2.44
CA PHE A 91 -2.06 10.92 0.99
C PHE A 91 -0.78 10.21 0.55
N ASP A 92 0.30 10.36 1.31
CA ASP A 92 1.58 9.68 1.05
C ASP A 92 1.44 8.16 1.26
N PHE A 93 0.68 7.73 2.27
CA PHE A 93 0.34 6.32 2.46
C PHE A 93 -0.36 5.71 1.22
N TRP A 94 -1.37 6.40 0.69
CA TRP A 94 -2.16 5.91 -0.44
C TRP A 94 -1.41 5.97 -1.78
N THR A 95 -0.65 7.04 -2.01
CA THR A 95 0.05 7.24 -3.29
C THR A 95 1.37 6.51 -3.36
N SER A 96 2.16 6.50 -2.28
CA SER A 96 3.47 5.84 -2.28
C SER A 96 3.36 4.35 -2.58
N GLY A 97 2.25 3.71 -2.21
CA GLY A 97 2.04 2.29 -2.47
C GLY A 97 1.88 1.92 -3.93
N ILE A 98 1.14 2.74 -4.67
CA ILE A 98 0.92 2.54 -6.10
C ILE A 98 2.24 2.72 -6.86
N PHE A 99 3.08 3.69 -6.47
CA PHE A 99 4.34 3.97 -7.15
C PHE A 99 5.46 3.01 -6.76
N ASN A 100 5.56 2.60 -5.50
CA ASN A 100 6.61 1.68 -5.03
C ASN A 100 6.47 0.26 -5.61
N GLY A 101 5.24 -0.23 -5.76
CA GLY A 101 4.98 -1.57 -6.31
C GLY A 101 5.12 -1.67 -7.83
N LEU A 102 5.06 -0.54 -8.55
CA LEU A 102 4.89 -0.50 -10.00
C LEU A 102 6.05 -1.15 -10.77
N PRO A 103 7.34 -0.93 -10.44
CA PRO A 103 8.44 -1.60 -11.13
C PRO A 103 8.42 -3.12 -10.97
N GLY A 104 8.07 -3.62 -9.77
CA GLY A 104 7.97 -5.05 -9.49
C GLY A 104 6.83 -5.71 -10.27
N PHE A 105 5.70 -5.02 -10.40
CA PHE A 105 4.59 -5.43 -11.24
C PHE A 105 5.00 -5.54 -12.73
N ILE A 106 5.58 -4.49 -13.31
CA ILE A 106 5.95 -4.49 -14.74
C ILE A 106 6.98 -5.59 -15.06
N LEU A 107 7.96 -5.79 -14.18
CA LEU A 107 9.01 -6.79 -14.39
C LEU A 107 8.43 -8.21 -14.41
N THR A 108 7.59 -8.55 -13.43
CA THR A 108 6.98 -9.88 -13.35
C THR A 108 5.91 -10.10 -14.42
N TRP A 109 5.16 -9.05 -14.76
CA TRP A 109 4.17 -9.09 -15.84
C TRP A 109 4.82 -9.41 -17.19
N THR A 110 5.87 -8.68 -17.57
CA THR A 110 6.56 -8.90 -18.86
C THR A 110 7.27 -10.25 -18.91
N LEU A 111 7.88 -10.69 -17.80
CA LEU A 111 8.54 -12.00 -17.71
C LEU A 111 7.56 -13.16 -17.90
N PHE A 112 6.44 -13.18 -17.16
CA PHE A 112 5.48 -14.27 -17.25
C PHE A 112 4.66 -14.24 -18.54
N TYR A 113 4.34 -13.05 -19.06
CA TYR A 113 3.73 -12.94 -20.37
C TYR A 113 4.64 -13.56 -21.45
N GLY A 114 5.93 -13.20 -21.43
CA GLY A 114 6.93 -13.76 -22.35
C GLY A 114 7.16 -15.26 -22.18
N LEU A 115 6.94 -15.83 -21.00
CA LEU A 115 7.11 -17.27 -20.75
C LEU A 115 5.90 -18.10 -21.21
N VAL A 116 4.69 -17.57 -21.12
CA VAL A 116 3.45 -18.32 -21.40
C VAL A 116 2.99 -18.17 -22.85
N ARG A 117 3.28 -17.03 -23.48
CA ARG A 117 2.72 -16.64 -24.78
C ARG A 117 3.74 -16.66 -25.93
N VAL A 118 5.03 -16.86 -25.65
CA VAL A 118 6.11 -17.09 -26.63
C VAL A 118 6.37 -18.59 -26.73
#